data_AF-A0A431KWZ1-F1
#
_entry.id   AF-A0A431KWZ1-F1
#
_cell.length_a   1.000
_cell.length_b   1.000
_cell.length_c   1.000
_cell.angle_alpha   90.00
_cell.angle_beta   90.00
_cell.angle_gamma   90.00
#
_symmetry.space_group_name_H-M   'P 1'
#
loop_
_entity.id
_entity.type
_entity.pdbx_description
1 polymer ?
#
loop_
_entity_poly.entity_id
_entity_poly.type
_entity_poly.pdbx_seq_one_letter_code
_entity_poly.pdbx_strand_id
1 'polypeptide(L)'
;MTTSAPTSSSSTTPDRRRLRCPNCGSEPTLSLASNLWPRATGYVFVCPSYPGCDSFVRCHAGTQEPLGTLAAPRLRRLRGEAHEAFDPLWNEPGTKFGRDFAYQVAGQVLGIDDFHIGYLDEAGCRELIARIDEIDDALSATYDSLQSPTATVGEAVMELLCEIFGVGSTGASRHVSIADLAKFPGVADQAKSAGLLRLEPSTGRAFLSAHGAILLTQFNR
;
A
#
# COMPACT_ATOMS: atom_id res chain seq x y z
N MET A 1 19.63 -35.43 25.77
CA MET A 1 18.31 -34.86 25.42
C MET A 1 18.51 -33.37 25.19
N THR A 2 18.86 -32.99 23.97
CA THR A 2 19.10 -31.59 23.58
C THR A 2 17.82 -31.05 22.98
N THR A 3 17.07 -30.28 23.76
CA THR A 3 15.91 -29.52 23.28
C THR A 3 16.39 -28.17 22.75
N SER A 4 16.44 -28.05 21.43
CA SER A 4 16.54 -26.76 20.73
C SER A 4 15.14 -26.33 20.30
N ALA A 5 14.76 -25.09 20.60
CA ALA A 5 13.65 -24.36 19.99
C ALA A 5 13.89 -22.85 20.16
N PRO A 6 13.27 -21.96 19.35
CA PRO A 6 12.83 -22.12 17.96
C PRO A 6 13.51 -21.10 17.03
N THR A 7 13.54 -21.40 15.72
CA THR A 7 13.89 -20.46 14.66
C THR A 7 12.73 -19.49 14.42
N SER A 8 12.92 -18.21 14.74
CA SER A 8 11.99 -17.14 14.41
C SER A 8 12.15 -16.75 12.93
N SER A 9 11.15 -17.10 12.12
CA SER A 9 10.93 -16.56 10.79
C SER A 9 10.44 -15.11 10.91
N SER A 10 11.36 -14.15 10.85
CA SER A 10 11.02 -12.73 10.74
C SER A 10 10.88 -12.35 9.26
N SER A 11 9.65 -12.19 8.79
CA SER A 11 9.34 -11.45 7.57
C SER A 11 9.62 -9.97 7.81
N THR A 12 10.88 -9.58 7.66
CA THR A 12 11.32 -8.20 7.92
C THR A 12 11.01 -7.32 6.70
N THR A 13 9.91 -6.58 6.75
CA THR A 13 9.69 -5.45 5.86
C THR A 13 10.83 -4.43 6.05
N PRO A 14 11.53 -4.00 4.98
CA PRO A 14 12.64 -3.06 5.09
C PRO A 14 12.17 -1.70 5.61
N ASP A 15 12.99 -1.05 6.44
CA ASP A 15 12.70 0.27 7.01
C ASP A 15 12.53 1.32 5.92
N ARG A 16 11.28 1.75 5.70
CA ARG A 16 10.88 2.77 4.72
C ARG A 16 11.60 4.11 4.93
N ARG A 17 12.20 4.36 6.10
CA ARG A 17 12.83 5.65 6.46
C ARG A 17 14.31 5.75 6.13
N ARG A 18 14.98 4.68 5.67
CA ARG A 18 16.41 4.76 5.31
C ARG A 18 16.69 4.15 3.95
N LEU A 19 16.88 5.04 2.97
CA LEU A 19 17.44 4.68 1.68
C LEU A 19 18.89 4.22 1.89
N ARG A 20 19.10 2.90 1.97
CA ARG A 20 20.40 2.24 2.11
C ARG A 20 20.48 1.13 1.07
N CYS A 21 21.68 0.87 0.57
CA CYS A 21 21.88 -0.27 -0.32
C CYS A 21 21.68 -1.57 0.47
N PRO A 22 20.76 -2.47 0.05
CA PRO A 22 20.53 -3.73 0.76
C PRO A 22 21.70 -4.72 0.63
N ASN A 23 22.57 -4.53 -0.37
CA ASN A 23 23.68 -5.44 -0.65
C ASN A 23 24.95 -5.08 0.12
N CYS A 24 25.35 -3.80 0.12
CA CYS A 24 26.60 -3.35 0.76
C CYS A 24 26.41 -2.35 1.92
N GLY A 25 25.17 -1.96 2.23
CA GLY A 25 24.86 -1.02 3.31
C GLY A 25 25.20 0.45 3.02
N SER A 26 25.81 0.76 1.88
CA SER A 26 26.20 2.13 1.53
C SER A 26 24.99 3.06 1.37
N GLU A 27 25.20 4.34 1.69
CA GLU A 27 24.24 5.41 1.41
C GLU A 27 24.23 5.72 -0.10
N PRO A 28 23.05 5.70 -0.75
CA PRO A 28 22.96 5.95 -2.18
C PRO A 28 23.16 7.43 -2.51
N THR A 29 23.64 7.69 -3.72
CA THR A 29 23.73 9.04 -4.28
C THR A 29 22.58 9.27 -5.24
N LEU A 30 22.00 10.48 -5.21
CA LEU A 30 21.04 10.92 -6.20
C LEU A 30 21.79 11.29 -7.49
N SER A 31 21.29 10.82 -8.64
CA SER A 31 21.83 11.14 -9.96
C SER A 31 20.71 11.32 -10.97
N LEU A 32 21.02 11.95 -12.10
CA LEU A 32 20.16 11.89 -13.28
C LEU A 32 20.23 10.48 -13.86
N ALA A 33 19.08 9.92 -14.23
CA ALA A 33 19.03 8.60 -14.85
C ALA A 33 19.85 8.54 -16.16
N SER A 34 19.95 9.67 -16.87
CA SER A 34 20.75 9.84 -18.09
C SER A 34 22.25 9.59 -17.89
N ASN A 35 22.77 9.78 -16.67
CA ASN A 35 24.18 9.50 -16.35
C ASN A 35 24.49 8.00 -16.33
N LEU A 36 23.49 7.16 -16.05
CA LEU A 36 23.61 5.70 -16.08
C LEU A 36 23.19 5.14 -17.43
N TRP A 37 22.11 5.69 -18.00
CA TRP A 37 21.53 5.23 -19.27
C TRP A 37 21.22 6.43 -20.16
N PRO A 38 21.94 6.65 -21.27
CA PRO A 38 21.90 7.92 -22.04
C PRO A 38 20.52 8.43 -22.50
N ARG A 39 19.51 7.56 -22.60
CA ARG A 39 18.14 7.92 -23.02
C ARG A 39 17.11 7.92 -21.88
N ALA A 40 17.54 7.62 -20.65
CA ALA A 40 16.66 7.63 -19.49
C ALA A 40 16.41 9.06 -19.01
N THR A 41 15.21 9.30 -18.51
CA THR A 41 14.78 10.58 -17.96
C THR A 41 14.51 10.44 -16.45
N GLY A 42 14.48 11.59 -15.76
CA GLY A 42 14.21 11.65 -14.33
C GLY A 42 15.41 11.32 -13.45
N TYR A 43 15.12 11.03 -12.18
CA TYR A 43 16.12 10.83 -11.15
C TYR A 43 16.25 9.36 -10.74
N VAL A 44 17.43 9.00 -10.27
CA VAL A 44 17.76 7.68 -9.75
C VAL A 44 18.61 7.82 -8.50
N PHE A 45 18.29 7.06 -7.46
CA PHE A 45 19.21 6.82 -6.36
C PHE A 45 20.02 5.57 -6.66
N VAL A 46 21.34 5.71 -6.69
CA VAL A 46 22.27 4.65 -7.09
C VAL A 46 23.30 4.38 -5.99
N CYS A 47 23.66 3.12 -5.81
CA CYS A 47 24.75 2.73 -4.93
C CYS A 47 26.09 3.33 -5.41
N PRO A 48 26.94 3.89 -4.52
CA PRO A 48 28.23 4.46 -4.91
C PRO A 48 29.16 3.48 -5.63
N SER A 49 29.04 2.18 -5.33
CA SER A 49 29.80 1.10 -5.98
C SER A 49 29.17 0.59 -7.30
N TYR A 50 28.25 1.33 -7.93
CA TYR A 50 27.72 0.99 -9.25
C TYR A 50 28.80 1.13 -10.35
N PRO A 51 28.86 0.23 -11.35
CA PRO A 51 27.95 -0.90 -11.61
C PRO A 51 28.29 -2.18 -10.85
N GLY A 52 29.37 -2.25 -10.04
CA GLY A 52 29.77 -3.48 -9.35
C GLY A 52 28.73 -4.04 -8.36
N CYS A 53 28.09 -3.17 -7.57
CA CYS A 53 26.99 -3.56 -6.67
C CYS A 53 25.63 -3.64 -7.38
N ASP A 54 25.48 -2.93 -8.51
CA ASP A 54 24.26 -2.84 -9.33
C ASP A 54 22.95 -2.66 -8.54
N SER A 55 22.97 -1.85 -7.49
CA SER A 55 21.79 -1.52 -6.69
C SER A 55 21.35 -0.09 -6.95
N PHE A 56 20.10 0.10 -7.35
CA PHE A 56 19.51 1.43 -7.56
C PHE A 56 17.99 1.39 -7.39
N VAL A 57 17.37 2.57 -7.31
CA VAL A 57 15.93 2.77 -7.40
C VAL A 57 15.63 4.06 -8.18
N ARG A 58 14.68 4.00 -9.11
CA ARG A 58 14.21 5.18 -9.87
C ARG A 58 13.25 6.02 -9.01
N CYS A 59 13.11 7.28 -9.36
CA CYS A 59 12.15 8.19 -8.73
C CYS A 59 10.88 8.36 -9.57
N HIS A 60 9.81 8.84 -8.93
CA HIS A 60 8.59 9.28 -9.61
C HIS A 60 8.91 10.40 -10.61
N ALA A 61 8.23 10.37 -11.77
CA ALA A 61 8.49 11.32 -12.85
C ALA A 61 8.38 12.78 -12.37
N GLY A 62 9.39 13.59 -12.70
CA GLY A 62 9.44 15.00 -12.29
C GLY A 62 9.82 15.26 -10.83
N THR A 63 10.05 14.22 -10.02
CA THR A 63 10.37 14.36 -8.59
C THR A 63 11.62 13.58 -8.20
N GLN A 64 12.14 13.85 -7.00
CA GLN A 64 13.21 13.07 -6.39
C GLN A 64 12.67 12.01 -5.41
N GLU A 65 11.36 11.75 -5.41
CA GLU A 65 10.74 10.75 -4.53
C GLU A 65 10.99 9.33 -5.09
N PRO A 66 11.63 8.42 -4.34
CA PRO A 66 11.95 7.08 -4.83
C PRO A 66 10.70 6.20 -4.96
N LEU A 67 10.64 5.35 -5.99
CA LEU A 67 9.53 4.40 -6.22
C LEU A 67 9.46 3.27 -5.16
N GLY A 68 10.48 3.15 -4.31
CA GLY A 68 10.68 2.03 -3.41
C GLY A 68 12.07 2.05 -2.75
N THR A 69 12.53 0.91 -2.24
CA THR A 69 13.92 0.76 -1.78
C THR A 69 14.88 0.50 -2.95
N LEU A 70 16.19 0.72 -2.73
CA LEU A 70 17.23 0.23 -3.65
C LEU A 70 17.08 -1.27 -3.86
N ALA A 71 17.26 -1.70 -5.12
CA ALA A 71 17.17 -3.10 -5.49
C ALA A 71 18.33 -3.51 -6.40
N ALA A 72 18.96 -4.63 -6.03
CA ALA A 72 19.88 -5.37 -6.88
C ALA A 72 19.13 -6.04 -8.05
N PRO A 73 19.81 -6.55 -9.08
CA PRO A 73 19.16 -7.05 -10.30
C PRO A 73 18.10 -8.12 -10.06
N ARG A 74 18.37 -9.06 -9.14
CA ARG A 74 17.43 -10.12 -8.77
C ARG A 74 16.15 -9.57 -8.15
N LEU A 75 16.26 -8.67 -7.18
CA LEU A 75 15.10 -8.05 -6.55
C LEU A 75 14.31 -7.18 -7.53
N ARG A 76 14.98 -6.45 -8.44
CA ARG A 76 14.30 -5.69 -9.50
C ARG A 76 13.45 -6.60 -10.38
N ARG A 77 14.00 -7.75 -10.78
CA ARG A 77 13.28 -8.76 -11.58
C ARG A 77 12.07 -9.31 -10.82
N LEU A 78 12.25 -9.73 -9.56
CA LEU A 78 11.15 -10.25 -8.74
C LEU A 78 10.03 -9.23 -8.51
N ARG A 79 10.36 -7.94 -8.34
CA ARG A 79 9.35 -6.87 -8.29
C ARG A 79 8.62 -6.69 -9.62
N GLY A 80 9.31 -6.88 -10.75
CA GLY A 80 8.69 -6.91 -12.07
C GLY A 80 7.69 -8.07 -12.19
N GLU A 81 8.11 -9.29 -11.86
CA GLU A 81 7.26 -10.48 -11.86
C GLU A 81 6.04 -10.32 -10.90
N ALA A 82 6.25 -9.70 -9.74
CA ALA A 82 5.18 -9.35 -8.81
C ALA A 82 4.15 -8.38 -9.43
N HIS A 83 4.60 -7.33 -10.13
CA HIS A 83 3.71 -6.42 -10.85
C HIS A 83 2.97 -7.12 -11.99
N GLU A 84 3.66 -7.96 -12.77
CA GLU A 84 3.06 -8.74 -13.85
C GLU A 84 1.93 -9.66 -13.36
N ALA A 85 2.07 -10.24 -12.17
CA ALA A 85 1.03 -11.06 -11.56
C ALA A 85 -0.11 -10.23 -10.93
N PHE A 86 0.22 -9.13 -10.26
CA PHE A 86 -0.74 -8.39 -9.42
C PHE A 86 -1.48 -7.25 -10.13
N ASP A 87 -0.82 -6.52 -11.02
CA ASP A 87 -1.43 -5.38 -11.71
C ASP A 87 -2.65 -5.77 -12.56
N PRO A 88 -2.73 -6.95 -13.21
CA PRO A 88 -3.93 -7.39 -13.92
C PRO A 88 -5.22 -7.36 -13.08
N LEU A 89 -5.14 -7.62 -11.77
CA LEU A 89 -6.31 -7.64 -10.90
C LEU A 89 -7.03 -6.28 -10.81
N TRP A 90 -6.34 -5.16 -11.09
CA TRP A 90 -6.89 -3.81 -10.94
C TRP A 90 -6.61 -2.85 -12.10
N ASN A 91 -5.75 -3.24 -13.05
CA ASN A 91 -5.28 -2.38 -14.13
C ASN A 91 -5.65 -2.90 -15.53
N GLU A 92 -6.38 -4.01 -15.62
CA GLU A 92 -6.94 -4.49 -16.90
C GLU A 92 -8.29 -3.82 -17.23
N PRO A 93 -8.60 -3.64 -18.51
CA PRO A 93 -9.91 -3.14 -18.93
C PRO A 93 -11.05 -4.01 -18.41
N GLY A 94 -12.04 -3.41 -17.75
CA GLY A 94 -13.20 -4.13 -17.23
C GLY A 94 -13.01 -4.76 -15.85
N THR A 95 -11.85 -4.56 -15.21
CA THR A 95 -11.67 -4.92 -13.79
C THR A 95 -12.65 -4.17 -12.90
N LYS A 96 -13.14 -4.84 -11.86
CA LYS A 96 -14.08 -4.28 -10.87
C LYS A 96 -13.37 -3.43 -9.81
N PHE A 97 -12.06 -3.57 -9.70
CA PHE A 97 -11.26 -3.09 -8.57
C PHE A 97 -10.37 -1.91 -8.98
N GLY A 98 -10.32 -0.87 -8.15
CA GLY A 98 -9.33 0.18 -8.29
C GLY A 98 -8.01 -0.17 -7.59
N ARG A 99 -6.92 0.47 -8.01
CA ARG A 99 -5.57 0.26 -7.45
C ARG A 99 -5.54 0.28 -5.92
N ASP A 100 -6.05 1.34 -5.30
CA ASP A 100 -5.96 1.53 -3.85
C ASP A 100 -6.67 0.41 -3.08
N PHE A 101 -7.82 -0.04 -3.60
CA PHE A 101 -8.57 -1.17 -3.05
C PHE A 101 -7.77 -2.48 -3.17
N ALA A 102 -7.19 -2.73 -4.35
CA ALA A 102 -6.36 -3.90 -4.59
C ALA A 102 -5.16 -3.97 -3.64
N TYR A 103 -4.42 -2.88 -3.52
CA TYR A 103 -3.25 -2.80 -2.64
C TYR A 103 -3.63 -2.96 -1.15
N GLN A 104 -4.79 -2.45 -0.74
CA GLN A 104 -5.28 -2.63 0.63
C GLN A 104 -5.59 -4.10 0.94
N VAL A 105 -6.35 -4.79 0.07
CA VAL A 105 -6.71 -6.20 0.27
C VAL A 105 -5.46 -7.08 0.20
N ALA A 106 -4.56 -6.84 -0.75
CA ALA A 106 -3.29 -7.57 -0.81
C ALA A 106 -2.48 -7.41 0.47
N GLY A 107 -2.42 -6.20 1.05
CA GLY A 107 -1.79 -5.96 2.34
C GLY A 107 -2.42 -6.76 3.48
N GLN A 108 -3.75 -6.87 3.52
CA GLN A 108 -4.45 -7.67 4.53
C GLN A 108 -4.14 -9.17 4.39
N VAL A 109 -4.21 -9.71 3.17
CA VAL A 109 -3.90 -11.11 2.87
C VAL A 109 -2.46 -11.45 3.28
N LEU A 110 -1.50 -10.59 2.93
CA LEU A 110 -0.09 -10.77 3.24
C LEU A 110 0.28 -10.41 4.70
N GLY A 111 -0.63 -9.80 5.46
CA GLY A 111 -0.34 -9.30 6.81
C GLY A 111 0.69 -8.15 6.82
N ILE A 112 0.71 -7.33 5.77
CA ILE A 112 1.64 -6.22 5.59
C ILE A 112 0.88 -4.89 5.64
N ASP A 113 1.11 -4.13 6.71
CA ASP A 113 0.61 -2.77 6.82
C ASP A 113 1.22 -1.85 5.73
N ASP A 114 0.38 -0.99 5.15
CA ASP A 114 0.76 -0.01 4.11
C ASP A 114 1.44 -0.66 2.88
N PHE A 115 1.02 -1.86 2.50
CA PHE A 115 1.61 -2.66 1.42
C PHE A 115 1.94 -1.87 0.14
N HIS A 116 3.14 -2.09 -0.40
CA HIS A 116 3.59 -1.56 -1.68
C HIS A 116 4.70 -2.43 -2.25
N ILE A 117 4.57 -2.85 -3.52
CA ILE A 117 5.52 -3.76 -4.18
C ILE A 117 6.95 -3.18 -4.18
N GLY A 118 7.09 -1.86 -4.32
CA GLY A 118 8.37 -1.16 -4.27
C GLY A 118 9.12 -1.29 -2.93
N TYR A 119 8.46 -1.75 -1.87
CA TYR A 119 9.06 -1.98 -0.56
C TYR A 119 9.20 -3.47 -0.19
N LEU A 120 8.76 -4.40 -1.04
CA LEU A 120 8.96 -5.82 -0.79
C LEU A 120 10.43 -6.21 -0.97
N ASP A 121 10.90 -7.10 -0.11
CA ASP A 121 12.14 -7.84 -0.35
C ASP A 121 11.86 -9.06 -1.26
N GLU A 122 12.88 -9.89 -1.48
CA GLU A 122 12.70 -11.03 -2.39
C GLU A 122 11.73 -12.08 -1.85
N ALA A 123 11.65 -12.25 -0.52
CA ALA A 123 10.71 -13.18 0.10
C ALA A 123 9.28 -12.66 -0.04
N GLY A 124 9.04 -11.38 0.25
CA GLY A 124 7.74 -10.72 0.08
C GLY A 124 7.27 -10.73 -1.37
N CYS A 125 8.15 -10.54 -2.36
CA CYS A 125 7.77 -10.69 -3.77
C CYS A 125 7.30 -12.12 -4.08
N ARG A 126 8.02 -13.14 -3.61
CA ARG A 126 7.62 -14.55 -3.83
C ARG A 126 6.31 -14.88 -3.14
N GLU A 127 6.10 -14.37 -1.93
CA GLU A 127 4.87 -14.57 -1.18
C GLU A 127 3.66 -13.95 -1.91
N LEU A 128 3.80 -12.71 -2.39
CA LEU A 128 2.76 -12.05 -3.19
C LEU A 128 2.39 -12.86 -4.42
N ILE A 129 3.39 -13.32 -5.19
CA ILE A 129 3.18 -14.11 -6.41
C ILE A 129 2.50 -15.45 -6.07
N ALA A 130 2.94 -16.13 -5.02
CA ALA A 130 2.40 -17.43 -4.62
C ALA A 130 0.95 -17.36 -4.12
N ARG A 131 0.51 -16.20 -3.62
CA ARG A 131 -0.82 -15.99 -3.03
C ARG A 131 -1.74 -15.17 -3.94
N ILE A 132 -1.43 -15.06 -5.23
CA ILE A 132 -2.19 -14.22 -6.15
C ILE A 132 -3.67 -14.63 -6.25
N ASP A 133 -3.95 -15.93 -6.30
CA ASP A 133 -5.32 -16.45 -6.36
C ASP A 133 -6.09 -16.16 -5.06
N GLU A 134 -5.43 -16.30 -3.90
CA GLU A 134 -6.02 -15.93 -2.60
C GLU A 134 -6.34 -14.44 -2.51
N ILE A 135 -5.48 -13.59 -3.10
CA ILE A 135 -5.71 -12.15 -3.18
C ILE A 135 -6.91 -11.84 -4.08
N ASP A 136 -7.05 -12.50 -5.24
CA ASP A 136 -8.19 -12.30 -6.14
C ASP A 136 -9.52 -12.77 -5.50
N ASP A 137 -9.51 -13.92 -4.83
CA ASP A 137 -10.64 -14.42 -4.04
C ASP A 137 -11.02 -13.41 -2.94
N ALA A 138 -10.02 -12.91 -2.20
CA ALA A 138 -10.24 -11.91 -1.17
C ALA A 138 -10.77 -10.58 -1.73
N LEU A 139 -10.31 -10.17 -2.93
CA LEU A 139 -10.81 -8.97 -3.60
C LEU A 139 -12.29 -9.11 -3.94
N SER A 140 -12.67 -10.23 -4.53
CA SER A 140 -14.06 -10.53 -4.89
C SER A 140 -14.96 -10.61 -3.66
N ALA A 141 -14.55 -11.38 -2.63
CA ALA A 141 -15.31 -11.53 -1.40
C ALA A 141 -15.46 -10.20 -0.64
N THR A 142 -14.37 -9.42 -0.57
CA THR A 142 -14.41 -8.09 0.04
C THR A 142 -15.39 -7.22 -0.73
N TYR A 143 -15.24 -7.13 -2.06
CA TYR A 143 -16.11 -6.33 -2.93
C TYR A 143 -17.60 -6.68 -2.82
N ASP A 144 -17.94 -7.97 -2.81
CA ASP A 144 -19.32 -8.43 -2.66
C ASP A 144 -19.91 -8.06 -1.29
N SER A 145 -19.10 -8.13 -0.22
CA SER A 145 -19.51 -7.63 1.10
C SER A 145 -19.79 -6.12 1.08
N LEU A 146 -19.11 -5.34 0.23
CA LEU A 146 -19.35 -3.89 0.11
C LEU A 146 -20.68 -3.60 -0.60
N GLN A 147 -21.19 -4.53 -1.40
CA GLN A 147 -22.51 -4.40 -2.03
C GLN A 147 -23.65 -4.68 -1.03
N SER A 148 -23.35 -5.13 0.20
CA SER A 148 -24.30 -5.31 1.31
C SER A 148 -23.85 -4.56 2.60
N PRO A 149 -23.97 -3.21 2.62
CA PRO A 149 -23.30 -2.30 3.56
C PRO A 149 -23.54 -2.47 5.07
N THR A 150 -24.74 -2.91 5.47
CA THR A 150 -25.25 -2.77 6.85
C THR A 150 -24.83 -3.90 7.79
N ALA A 151 -24.13 -4.92 7.31
CA ALA A 151 -23.75 -6.07 8.13
C ALA A 151 -22.44 -5.89 8.91
N THR A 152 -21.56 -4.96 8.52
CA THR A 152 -20.17 -4.86 9.02
C THR A 152 -19.91 -3.69 9.95
N VAL A 153 -20.61 -2.56 9.79
CA VAL A 153 -20.46 -1.36 10.64
C VAL A 153 -21.86 -0.94 11.08
N GLY A 154 -22.09 -0.90 12.40
CA GLY A 154 -23.41 -0.63 12.96
C GLY A 154 -23.99 0.69 12.46
N GLU A 155 -25.31 0.75 12.31
CA GLU A 155 -26.04 1.89 11.73
C GLU A 155 -25.65 3.24 12.34
N ALA A 156 -25.56 3.32 13.67
CA ALA A 156 -25.15 4.54 14.37
C ALA A 156 -23.71 5.00 14.03
N VAL A 157 -22.81 4.07 13.72
CA VAL A 157 -21.44 4.41 13.31
C VAL A 157 -21.43 4.91 11.86
N MET A 158 -22.27 4.35 11.00
CA MET A 158 -22.46 4.82 9.63
C MET A 158 -23.06 6.23 9.59
N GLU A 159 -24.09 6.52 10.40
CA GLU A 159 -24.66 7.87 10.55
C GLU A 159 -23.61 8.88 10.97
N LEU A 160 -22.86 8.56 12.04
CA LEU A 160 -21.84 9.48 12.55
C LEU A 160 -20.70 9.70 11.55
N LEU A 161 -20.30 8.68 10.80
CA LEU A 161 -19.32 8.84 9.73
C LEU A 161 -19.85 9.74 8.60
N CYS A 162 -21.13 9.65 8.25
CA CYS A 162 -21.74 10.55 7.26
C CYS A 162 -21.66 11.99 7.74
N GLU A 163 -21.96 12.26 9.01
CA GLU A 163 -21.83 13.60 9.60
C GLU A 163 -20.37 14.09 9.60
N ILE A 164 -19.45 13.26 10.11
CA ILE A 164 -18.02 13.60 10.23
C ILE A 164 -17.46 13.97 8.86
N PHE A 165 -17.76 13.18 7.83
CA PHE A 165 -17.27 13.40 6.47
C PHE A 165 -18.22 14.25 5.61
N GLY A 166 -19.28 14.83 6.17
CA GLY A 166 -20.22 15.69 5.43
C GLY A 166 -20.87 15.02 4.22
N VAL A 167 -21.09 13.70 4.28
CA VAL A 167 -21.73 12.94 3.21
C VAL A 167 -23.22 13.30 3.18
N GLY A 168 -23.68 13.94 2.10
CA GLY A 168 -25.07 14.38 1.93
C GLY A 168 -25.27 15.90 1.95
N SER A 169 -24.29 16.68 2.42
CA SER A 169 -24.34 18.15 2.42
C SER A 169 -23.45 18.70 1.30
N THR A 170 -24.01 19.15 0.18
CA THR A 170 -23.27 19.74 -0.97
C THR A 170 -22.16 18.87 -1.63
N GLY A 171 -21.92 17.66 -1.13
CA GLY A 171 -20.89 16.72 -1.58
C GLY A 171 -20.06 16.18 -0.41
N ALA A 172 -19.68 14.89 -0.45
CA ALA A 172 -18.87 14.26 0.59
C ALA A 172 -17.48 14.92 0.73
N SER A 173 -17.09 15.29 1.95
CA SER A 173 -15.70 15.64 2.25
C SER A 173 -14.82 14.40 2.08
N ARG A 174 -13.76 14.53 1.28
CA ARG A 174 -12.81 13.43 1.03
C ARG A 174 -11.92 13.13 2.25
N HIS A 175 -11.85 14.04 3.21
CA HIS A 175 -11.04 13.89 4.42
C HIS A 175 -11.54 14.72 5.61
N VAL A 176 -11.11 14.35 6.81
CA VAL A 176 -11.22 15.12 8.05
C VAL A 176 -9.86 15.16 8.76
N SER A 177 -9.71 15.97 9.81
CA SER A 177 -8.49 15.90 10.63
C SER A 177 -8.50 14.65 11.52
N ILE A 178 -7.34 14.05 11.76
CA ILE A 178 -7.20 12.93 12.70
C ILE A 178 -7.64 13.37 14.10
N ALA A 179 -7.36 14.61 14.49
CA ALA A 179 -7.78 15.15 15.79
C ALA A 179 -9.30 15.23 15.94
N ASP A 180 -10.03 15.56 14.87
CA ASP A 180 -11.49 15.57 14.87
C ASP A 180 -12.07 14.16 14.93
N LEU A 181 -11.50 13.23 14.15
CA LEU A 181 -11.91 11.83 14.18
C LEU A 181 -11.62 11.18 15.56
N ALA A 182 -10.53 11.56 16.22
CA ALA A 182 -10.13 11.05 17.52
C ALA A 182 -11.09 11.43 18.67
N LYS A 183 -12.02 12.38 18.44
CA LYS A 183 -13.12 12.66 19.38
C LYS A 183 -14.09 11.47 19.50
N PHE A 184 -14.04 10.54 18.55
CA PHE A 184 -14.92 9.37 18.47
C PHE A 184 -14.08 8.07 18.32
N PRO A 185 -13.32 7.67 19.35
CA PRO A 185 -12.32 6.60 19.22
C PRO A 185 -12.94 5.25 18.79
N GLY A 186 -14.11 4.88 19.33
CA GLY A 186 -14.78 3.64 18.93
C GLY A 186 -15.24 3.63 17.47
N VAL A 187 -15.57 4.79 16.90
CA VAL A 187 -15.95 4.93 15.49
C VAL A 187 -14.73 4.87 14.60
N ALA A 188 -13.65 5.54 14.98
CA ALA A 188 -12.38 5.50 14.24
C ALA A 188 -11.84 4.06 14.14
N ASP A 189 -11.86 3.31 15.24
CA ASP A 189 -11.37 1.94 15.29
C ASP A 189 -12.22 0.99 14.45
N GLN A 190 -13.56 1.09 14.53
CA GLN A 190 -14.46 0.28 13.71
C GLN A 190 -14.35 0.63 12.22
N ALA A 191 -14.36 1.92 11.88
CA ALA A 191 -14.25 2.37 10.50
C ALA A 191 -12.89 1.98 9.88
N LYS A 192 -11.81 2.05 10.65
CA LYS A 192 -10.49 1.58 10.20
C LYS A 192 -10.46 0.06 10.03
N SER A 193 -11.00 -0.68 10.99
CA SER A 193 -11.05 -2.15 10.95
C SER A 193 -11.91 -2.66 9.79
N ALA A 194 -12.99 -1.95 9.47
CA ALA A 194 -13.85 -2.20 8.31
C ALA A 194 -13.30 -1.61 6.99
N GLY A 195 -12.12 -0.98 7.00
CA GLY A 195 -11.49 -0.44 5.80
C GLY A 195 -12.19 0.77 5.18
N LEU A 196 -13.04 1.48 5.93
CA LEU A 196 -13.77 2.67 5.47
C LEU A 196 -12.89 3.92 5.39
N LEU A 197 -11.80 3.95 6.16
CA LEU A 197 -10.92 5.12 6.21
C LEU A 197 -9.45 4.75 6.36
N ARG A 198 -8.58 5.64 5.91
CA ARG A 198 -7.13 5.61 6.08
C ARG A 198 -6.67 6.80 6.90
N LEU A 199 -5.77 6.59 7.84
CA LEU A 199 -5.12 7.67 8.59
C LEU A 199 -3.76 7.98 7.96
N GLU A 200 -3.44 9.26 7.80
CA GLU A 200 -2.17 9.75 7.31
C GLU A 200 -1.53 10.66 8.39
N PRO A 201 -0.73 10.09 9.33
CA PRO A 201 -0.16 10.85 10.44
C PRO A 201 0.78 11.99 10.02
N SER A 202 1.45 11.86 8.87
CA SER A 202 2.35 12.89 8.33
C SER A 202 1.64 14.19 7.98
N THR A 203 0.37 14.11 7.55
CA THR A 203 -0.46 15.26 7.18
C THR A 203 -1.52 15.59 8.23
N GLY A 204 -1.70 14.72 9.23
CA GLY A 204 -2.72 14.86 10.28
C GLY A 204 -4.14 14.64 9.76
N ARG A 205 -4.32 13.94 8.63
CA ARG A 205 -5.61 13.74 7.96
C ARG A 205 -6.09 12.29 7.99
N ALA A 206 -7.40 12.14 8.10
CA ALA A 206 -8.10 10.87 7.89
C ALA A 206 -8.90 10.99 6.60
N PHE A 207 -8.75 10.03 5.70
CA PHE A 207 -9.40 9.99 4.40
C PHE A 207 -10.43 8.88 4.37
N LEU A 208 -11.57 9.12 3.74
CA LEU A 208 -12.40 8.00 3.30
C LEU A 208 -11.60 7.20 2.28
N SER A 209 -11.56 5.89 2.45
CA SER A 209 -11.19 5.02 1.35
C SER A 209 -12.24 5.16 0.24
N ALA A 210 -11.90 4.71 -0.97
CA ALA A 210 -12.89 4.63 -2.05
C ALA A 210 -14.13 3.82 -1.59
N HIS A 211 -13.90 2.78 -0.77
CA HIS A 211 -14.93 1.98 -0.15
C HIS A 211 -15.81 2.78 0.84
N GLY A 212 -15.21 3.47 1.81
CA GLY A 212 -15.96 4.28 2.78
C GLY A 212 -16.78 5.38 2.12
N ALA A 213 -16.26 6.02 1.07
CA ALA A 213 -16.99 7.02 0.30
C ALA A 213 -18.24 6.46 -0.38
N ILE A 214 -18.14 5.27 -1.00
CA ILE A 214 -19.29 4.61 -1.64
C ILE A 214 -20.32 4.20 -0.58
N LEU A 215 -19.88 3.56 0.50
CA LEU A 215 -20.81 3.08 1.54
C LEU A 215 -21.56 4.22 2.22
N LEU A 216 -20.86 5.26 2.64
CA LEU A 216 -21.52 6.40 3.28
C LEU A 216 -22.49 7.08 2.33
N THR A 217 -22.16 7.15 1.03
CA THR A 217 -23.05 7.71 0.02
C THR A 217 -24.29 6.84 -0.20
N GLN A 218 -24.16 5.52 -0.16
CA GLN A 218 -25.30 4.59 -0.28
C GLN A 218 -26.16 4.58 0.98
N PHE A 219 -25.53 4.60 2.14
CA PHE A 219 -26.20 4.64 3.44
C PHE A 219 -27.02 5.93 3.62
N ASN A 220 -26.51 7.05 3.13
CA ASN A 220 -27.17 8.37 3.24
C ASN A 220 -28.21 8.64 2.11
N ARG A 221 -28.60 7.63 1.33
CA ARG A 221 -29.65 7.72 0.30
C ARG A 221 -30.92 7.04 0.78
#